data_AF-A0A965PLH3-F1
#
_entry.id   AF-A0A965PLH3-F1
#
_cell.length_a   1.000
_cell.length_b   1.000
_cell.length_c   1.000
_cell.angle_alpha   90.00
_cell.angle_beta   90.00
_cell.angle_gamma   90.00
#
_symmetry.space_group_name_H-M   'P 1'
#
loop_
_entity.id
_entity.type
_entity.pdbx_description
1 polymer ?
#
loop_
_entity_poly.entity_id
_entity_poly.type
_entity_poly.pdbx_seq_one_letter_code
_entity_poly.pdbx_strand_id
1 'polypeptide(L)' 'MSDRITLRIGDLAGPLSRWCERHGQTPSEATRTALARMLRVEAPAMEGRQEHIAKVNAAKRAKRKGRK' A
#
# COMPACT_ATOMS: atom_id res chain seq x y z
N MET A 1 17.94 -13.30 0.74
CA MET A 1 16.76 -13.52 -0.13
C MET A 1 15.92 -12.26 -0.13
N SER A 2 15.52 -11.74 -1.29
CA SER A 2 14.57 -10.61 -1.35
C SER A 2 13.17 -11.17 -1.56
N ASP A 3 12.41 -11.32 -0.48
CA ASP A 3 11.01 -11.77 -0.46
C ASP A 3 10.02 -10.73 -1.03
N ARG A 4 10.33 -10.21 -2.23
CA ARG A 4 9.51 -9.19 -2.89
C ARG A 4 8.70 -9.82 -4.01
N ILE A 5 7.38 -9.74 -3.88
CA ILE A 5 6.43 -10.13 -4.91
C ILE A 5 5.82 -8.86 -5.52
N THR A 6 5.75 -8.78 -6.84
CA THR A 6 5.02 -7.73 -7.56
C THR A 6 3.65 -8.26 -7.96
N LEU A 7 2.58 -7.63 -7.46
CA LEU A 7 1.20 -8.01 -7.75
C LEU A 7 0.54 -7.00 -8.68
N ARG A 8 -0.16 -7.49 -9.72
CA ARG A 8 -1.06 -6.67 -10.55
C ARG A 8 -2.49 -6.87 -10.07
N ILE A 9 -3.07 -5.84 -9.45
CA ILE A 9 -4.40 -5.89 -8.83
C ILE A 9 -5.52 -5.26 -9.68
N GLY A 10 -5.19 -4.72 -10.86
CA GLY A 10 -6.16 -4.13 -11.80
C GLY A 10 -7.04 -3.06 -11.15
N ASP A 11 -8.36 -3.16 -11.36
CA ASP A 11 -9.35 -2.19 -10.90
C ASP A 11 -9.44 -2.08 -9.38
N LEU A 12 -8.92 -3.05 -8.63
CA LEU A 12 -8.85 -3.01 -7.17
C LEU A 12 -7.86 -1.94 -6.65
N ALA A 13 -6.98 -1.40 -7.50
CA ALA A 13 -5.99 -0.40 -7.09
C ALA A 13 -6.63 0.87 -6.50
N GLY A 14 -7.74 1.34 -7.09
CA GLY A 14 -8.47 2.51 -6.61
C GLY A 14 -9.11 2.30 -5.23
N PRO A 15 -9.97 1.28 -5.07
CA PRO A 15 -10.57 0.92 -3.78
C PRO A 15 -9.53 0.65 -2.69
N LEU A 16 -8.46 -0.09 -2.99
CA LEU A 16 -7.39 -0.39 -2.05
C LEU A 16 -6.71 0.90 -1.59
N SER A 17 -6.35 1.81 -2.50
CA SER A 17 -5.73 3.09 -2.14
C SER A 17 -6.61 3.90 -1.20
N ARG A 18 -7.93 3.97 -1.43
CA ARG A 18 -8.84 4.72 -0.55
C ARG A 18 -8.99 4.07 0.81
N TRP A 19 -9.04 2.75 0.86
CA TRP A 19 -9.11 2.01 2.12
C TRP A 19 -7.84 2.24 2.95
N CYS A 20 -6.67 2.14 2.31
CA CYS A 20 -5.36 2.40 2.88
C CYS A 20 -5.25 3.82 3.47
N GLU A 21 -5.70 4.83 2.74
CA GLU A 21 -5.71 6.23 3.21
C GLU A 21 -6.55 6.41 4.48
N ARG A 22 -7.73 5.77 4.56
CA ARG A 22 -8.60 5.85 5.75
C ARG A 22 -8.03 5.14 6.98
N HIS A 23 -7.28 4.07 6.78
CA HIS A 23 -6.74 3.25 7.87
C HIS A 23 -5.28 3.58 8.22
N GLY A 24 -4.67 4.55 7.53
CA GLY A 24 -3.27 4.90 7.73
C GLY A 24 -2.31 3.75 7.43
N GLN A 25 -2.66 2.89 6.47
CA GLN A 25 -1.87 1.73 6.06
C GLN A 25 -1.39 1.87 4.63
N THR A 26 -0.26 1.26 4.31
CA THR A 26 0.22 1.09 2.93
C THR A 26 -0.48 -0.08 2.23
N PRO A 27 -0.54 -0.11 0.89
CA PRO A 27 -1.03 -1.26 0.15
C PRO A 27 -0.30 -2.56 0.50
N SER A 28 1.01 -2.49 0.77
CA SER A 28 1.83 -3.64 1.16
C SER A 28 1.42 -4.19 2.53
N GLU A 29 1.18 -3.32 3.53
CA GLU A 29 0.70 -3.74 4.86
C GLU A 29 -0.71 -4.33 4.78
N ALA A 30 -1.61 -3.69 4.03
CA ALA A 30 -2.96 -4.18 3.83
C ALA A 30 -2.96 -5.57 3.16
N THR A 31 -2.14 -5.74 2.12
CA THR A 31 -2.00 -7.00 1.39
C THR A 31 -1.39 -8.09 2.29
N ARG A 32 -0.34 -7.77 3.05
CA ARG A 32 0.26 -8.71 4.00
C ARG A 32 -0.73 -9.16 5.06
N THR A 33 -1.50 -8.23 5.61
CA THR A 33 -2.53 -8.53 6.61
C THR A 33 -3.62 -9.41 6.03
N ALA A 34 -4.06 -9.14 4.80
CA ALA A 34 -5.04 -9.96 4.11
C ALA A 34 -4.50 -11.38 3.84
N LEU A 35 -3.26 -11.51 3.37
CA LEU A 35 -2.60 -12.79 3.15
C LEU A 35 -2.45 -13.59 4.45
N ALA A 36 -2.01 -12.94 5.53
CA ALA A 36 -1.88 -13.58 6.83
C ALA A 36 -3.22 -14.14 7.34
N ARG A 37 -4.30 -13.35 7.21
CA ARG A 37 -5.67 -13.80 7.54
C ARG A 37 -6.11 -14.98 6.67
N MET A 38 -5.87 -14.92 5.36
CA MET A 38 -6.22 -16.00 4.43
C MET A 38 -5.48 -17.30 4.76
N LEU A 39 -4.20 -17.20 5.10
CA LEU A 39 -3.34 -18.33 5.45
C LEU A 39 -3.48 -18.78 6.92
N ARG A 40 -4.28 -18.07 7.73
CA ARG A 40 -4.46 -18.32 9.18
C ARG A 40 -3.14 -18.29 9.96
N VAL A 41 -2.26 -17.35 9.59
CA VAL A 41 -0.99 -17.08 10.27
C VAL A 41 -0.97 -15.65 10.79
N GLU A 42 -0.09 -15.36 11.75
CA GLU A 42 0.14 -13.99 12.19
C GLU A 42 0.87 -13.17 11.10
N ALA A 43 0.47 -11.91 10.93
CA ALA A 43 1.10 -11.03 9.96
C ALA A 43 2.48 -10.60 10.48
N PRO A 44 3.57 -10.84 9.73
CA PRO A 44 4.89 -10.45 10.19
C PRO A 44 4.99 -8.91 10.27
N ALA A 45 5.51 -8.42 11.39
CA ALA A 45 5.82 -7.01 11.59
C ALA A 45 6.97 -6.63 10.65
N MET A 46 6.77 -5.60 9.82
CA MET A 46 7.85 -4.98 9.06
C MET A 46 7.84 -3.49 9.32
N GLU A 47 9.00 -2.95 9.69
CA GLU A 47 9.20 -1.51 9.84
C GLU A 47 9.27 -0.84 8.46
N GLY A 48 8.29 -0.01 8.12
CA GLY A 48 8.29 0.74 6.85
C GLY A 48 7.29 1.90 6.82
N ARG A 49 6.89 2.40 8.00
CA ARG A 49 5.59 3.05 8.19
C ARG A 49 5.48 4.50 7.68
N GLN A 50 6.56 5.26 7.47
CA GLN A 50 6.42 6.71 7.24
C GLN A 50 6.90 7.23 5.88
N GLU A 51 8.01 6.71 5.34
CA GLU A 51 8.63 7.32 4.16
C GLU A 51 7.85 7.11 2.85
N HIS A 52 7.12 6.00 2.74
CA HIS A 52 6.38 5.68 1.51
C HIS A 52 5.08 6.48 1.39
N ILE A 53 4.40 6.76 2.51
CA ILE A 53 3.19 7.58 2.54
C ILE A 53 3.52 9.02 2.12
N ALA A 54 4.64 9.57 2.59
CA ALA A 54 5.14 10.88 2.17
C ALA A 54 5.41 10.94 0.65
N LYS A 55 6.08 9.93 0.09
CA LYS A 55 6.40 9.85 -1.35
C LYS A 55 5.16 9.71 -2.23
N VAL A 56 4.17 8.88 -1.83
CA VAL A 56 2.92 8.70 -2.59
C VAL A 56 2.07 9.97 -2.58
N ASN A 57 1.97 10.65 -1.42
CA ASN A 57 1.26 11.92 -1.32
C ASN A 57 1.95 13.03 -2.14
N ALA A 58 3.29 13.08 -2.15
CA ALA A 58 4.05 13.99 -3.00
C ALA A 58 3.82 13.72 -4.49
N ALA A 59 3.82 12.46 -4.92
CA ALA A 59 3.58 12.08 -6.32
C ALA A 59 2.15 12.43 -6.79
N LYS A 60 1.13 12.21 -5.94
CA LYS A 60 -0.25 12.61 -6.22
C LYS A 60 -0.40 14.13 -6.33
N ARG A 61 0.29 14.92 -5.49
CA ARG A 61 0.32 16.39 -5.58
C ARG A 61 1.03 16.89 -6.84
N ALA A 62 2.15 16.27 -7.21
CA ALA A 62 2.89 16.64 -8.43
C ALA A 62 2.06 16.45 -9.70
N LYS A 63 1.32 15.34 -9.83
CA LYS A 63 0.41 15.10 -10.97
C LYS A 63 -0.73 16.13 -11.06
N ARG A 64 -1.16 16.71 -9.95
CA ARG A 64 -2.21 17.74 -9.92
C ARG A 64 -1.69 19.12 -10.36
N LYS A 65 -0.40 19.40 -10.15
CA LYS A 65 0.21 20.71 -10.46
C LYS A 65 0.70 20.82 -11.91
N GLY A 66 1.04 19.71 -12.57
CA GLY A 66 1.41 19.68 -13.99
C GLY A 66 0.23 19.68 -14.98
N ARG A 67 -1.02 19.75 -14.48
CA ARG A 67 -2.25 19.81 -15.29
C ARG A 67 -2.94 21.17 -15.09
N LYS A 68 -2.17 22.25 -15.08
CA LYS A 68 -2.66 23.62 -15.07
C LYS A 68 -1.81 24.46 -16.00
#